data_AF-A0A7G8ZJQ7-F1
#
_entry.id   AF-A0A7G8ZJQ7-F1
#
_cell.length_a   1.000
_cell.length_b   1.000
_cell.length_c   1.000
_cell.angle_alpha   90.00
_cell.angle_beta   90.00
_cell.angle_gamma   90.00
#
_symmetry.space_group_name_H-M   'P 1'
#
loop_
_entity.id
_entity.type
_entity.pdbx_description
1 polymer ?
#
loop_
_entity_poly.entity_id
_entity_poly.type
_entity_poly.pdbx_seq_one_letter_code
_entity_poly.pdbx_strand_id
1 'polypeptide(L)'
;MEYREAEAQANPDSVLGPDVRGFNQSLPVGGVVDVSEFFLEAEVPLVENRPGMESLALNVAFRSSEYNTVGNTETFAVGLGWQIDDQFRVRGNFNRAVRAPNVGDLFQPLVNGFPGASDPCSSGPNGSFSAATVAATCTAAGVPVVGANFRAMPRWKLCSVVTRTSVLKRLTPTPLVWWQRRT
;
A
#
# COMPACT_ATOMS: atom_id res chain seq x y z
N MET A 1 -11.74 -31.59 -6.19
CA MET A 1 -11.15 -30.80 -7.29
C MET A 1 -12.12 -29.69 -7.60
N GLU A 2 -11.67 -28.45 -7.53
CA GLU A 2 -12.46 -27.25 -7.81
C GLU A 2 -11.81 -26.50 -8.97
N TYR A 3 -12.62 -25.91 -9.85
CA TYR A 3 -12.17 -25.04 -10.93
C TYR A 3 -12.85 -23.67 -10.79
N ARG A 4 -12.09 -22.60 -10.98
CA ARG A 4 -12.60 -21.23 -10.95
C ARG A 4 -11.94 -20.39 -12.02
N GLU A 5 -12.71 -19.47 -12.56
CA GLU A 5 -12.27 -18.50 -13.56
C GLU A 5 -12.55 -17.08 -13.05
N ALA A 6 -11.61 -16.18 -13.29
CA ALA A 6 -11.70 -14.78 -12.92
C ALA A 6 -11.30 -13.90 -14.10
N GLU A 7 -12.28 -13.18 -14.63
CA GLU A 7 -12.10 -12.17 -15.67
C GLU A 7 -12.16 -10.77 -15.07
N ALA A 8 -11.32 -9.86 -15.54
CA ALA A 8 -11.48 -8.44 -15.28
C ALA A 8 -11.11 -7.62 -16.51
N GLN A 9 -11.89 -6.58 -16.76
CA GLN A 9 -11.64 -5.61 -17.82
C GLN A 9 -11.85 -4.20 -17.30
N ALA A 10 -10.89 -3.33 -17.57
CA ALA A 10 -10.92 -1.90 -17.28
C ALA A 10 -10.59 -1.15 -18.56
N ASN A 11 -11.60 -0.53 -19.16
CA ASN A 11 -11.45 0.33 -20.34
C ASN A 11 -11.54 1.79 -19.89
N PRO A 12 -10.44 2.55 -19.92
CA PRO A 12 -10.47 3.97 -19.58
C PRO A 12 -11.27 4.76 -20.62
N ASP A 13 -11.84 5.88 -20.18
CA ASP A 13 -12.57 6.79 -21.06
C ASP A 13 -11.62 7.52 -22.03
N SER A 14 -12.19 8.17 -23.03
CA SER A 14 -11.40 8.87 -24.05
C SER A 14 -10.57 10.03 -23.50
N VAL A 15 -10.95 10.60 -22.35
CA VAL A 15 -10.20 11.67 -21.66
C VAL A 15 -8.89 11.15 -21.09
N LEU A 16 -8.85 9.89 -20.65
CA LEU A 16 -7.65 9.22 -20.16
C LEU A 16 -6.92 8.41 -21.25
N GLY A 17 -7.41 8.45 -22.50
CA GLY A 17 -6.85 7.77 -23.67
C GLY A 17 -5.61 8.43 -24.27
N PRO A 18 -5.27 8.19 -25.55
CA PRO A 18 -3.99 8.63 -26.14
C PRO A 18 -3.78 10.15 -26.22
N ASP A 19 -4.83 10.95 -26.01
CA ASP A 19 -4.80 12.42 -26.11
C ASP A 19 -4.63 13.14 -24.76
N VAL A 20 -4.15 12.47 -23.71
CA VAL A 20 -3.91 13.13 -22.41
C VAL A 20 -2.73 14.11 -22.51
N ARG A 21 -3.01 15.40 -22.33
CA ARG A 21 -1.98 16.46 -22.32
C ARG A 21 -1.48 16.74 -20.91
N GLY A 22 -0.22 16.43 -20.64
CA GLY A 22 0.46 16.76 -19.38
C GLY A 22 0.34 15.70 -18.27
N PHE A 23 -0.33 14.58 -18.54
CA PHE A 23 -0.38 13.40 -17.67
C PHE A 23 -0.12 12.13 -18.49
N ASN A 24 0.07 11.00 -17.80
CA ASN A 24 0.17 9.70 -18.46
C ASN A 24 -1.21 9.22 -18.90
N GLN A 25 -1.25 8.61 -20.09
CA GLN A 25 -2.42 7.88 -20.56
C GLN A 25 -2.70 6.68 -19.64
N SER A 26 -3.97 6.42 -19.37
CA SER A 26 -4.42 5.15 -18.81
C SER A 26 -4.65 4.20 -19.98
N LEU A 27 -3.98 3.06 -19.97
CA LEU A 27 -4.17 2.03 -20.98
C LEU A 27 -5.21 1.01 -20.49
N PRO A 28 -6.00 0.41 -21.40
CA PRO A 28 -6.93 -0.63 -21.04
C PRO A 28 -6.20 -1.84 -20.43
N VAL A 29 -6.81 -2.42 -19.40
CA VAL A 29 -6.34 -3.65 -18.75
C VAL A 29 -7.43 -4.69 -18.95
N GLY A 30 -7.07 -5.86 -19.46
CA GLY A 30 -8.02 -6.94 -19.67
C GLY A 30 -7.30 -8.28 -19.62
N GLY A 31 -7.89 -9.25 -18.95
CA GLY A 31 -7.36 -10.60 -18.88
C GLY A 31 -8.24 -11.56 -18.11
N VAL A 32 -7.98 -12.85 -18.32
CA VAL A 32 -8.66 -13.98 -17.69
C VAL A 32 -7.62 -14.81 -16.94
N VAL A 33 -7.96 -15.22 -15.73
CA VAL A 33 -7.14 -16.10 -14.88
C VAL A 33 -7.96 -17.32 -14.51
N ASP A 34 -7.42 -18.49 -14.83
CA ASP A 34 -8.03 -19.79 -14.52
C ASP A 34 -7.24 -20.47 -13.41
N VAL A 35 -7.95 -21.09 -12.47
CA VAL A 35 -7.35 -21.86 -11.39
C VAL A 35 -8.03 -23.22 -11.22
N SER A 36 -7.22 -24.27 -11.16
CA SER A 36 -7.65 -25.62 -10.78
C SER A 36 -7.06 -25.98 -9.42
N GLU A 37 -7.90 -26.38 -8.47
CA GLU A 37 -7.49 -26.60 -7.08
C GLU A 37 -7.84 -28.00 -6.58
N PHE A 38 -6.91 -28.57 -5.84
CA PHE A 38 -7.13 -29.75 -5.02
C PHE A 38 -6.88 -29.38 -3.55
N PHE A 39 -7.79 -29.77 -2.67
CA PHE A 39 -7.67 -29.54 -1.24
C PHE A 39 -7.96 -30.82 -0.46
N LEU A 40 -7.29 -30.96 0.67
CA LEU A 40 -7.44 -32.04 1.62
C LEU A 40 -7.32 -31.45 3.02
N GLU A 41 -8.29 -31.76 3.87
CA GLU A 41 -8.29 -31.36 5.27
C GLU A 41 -8.63 -32.58 6.14
N ALA A 42 -7.91 -32.74 7.24
CA ALA A 42 -8.14 -33.81 8.20
C ALA A 42 -7.88 -33.34 9.62
N GLU A 43 -8.72 -33.79 10.54
CA GLU A 43 -8.53 -33.67 11.97
C GLU A 43 -8.39 -35.07 12.56
N VAL A 44 -7.30 -35.30 13.29
CA VAL A 44 -6.97 -36.59 13.89
C VAL A 44 -6.88 -36.41 15.41
N PRO A 45 -7.80 -37.01 16.19
CA PRO A 45 -7.66 -37.07 17.64
C PRO A 45 -6.52 -38.06 17.98
N LEU A 46 -5.46 -37.57 18.61
CA LEU A 46 -4.30 -38.36 19.00
C LEU A 46 -4.48 -39.00 20.39
N VAL A 47 -5.04 -38.25 21.35
CA VAL A 47 -5.28 -38.70 22.72
C VAL A 47 -6.59 -38.11 23.24
N GLU A 48 -7.33 -38.92 23.99
CA GLU A 48 -8.57 -38.53 24.66
C GLU A 48 -8.62 -39.12 26.08
N ASN A 49 -9.22 -38.37 27.01
CA ASN A 49 -9.57 -38.82 28.37
C ASN A 49 -8.41 -39.34 29.22
N ARG A 50 -7.22 -38.71 29.13
CA ARG A 50 -6.06 -39.01 30.00
C ARG A 50 -5.86 -37.91 31.05
N PRO A 51 -5.45 -38.23 32.29
CA PRO A 51 -5.08 -37.22 33.27
C PRO A 51 -3.94 -36.33 32.75
N GLY A 52 -4.14 -35.01 32.73
CA GLY A 52 -3.19 -34.02 32.19
C GLY A 52 -3.14 -33.93 30.64
N MET A 53 -3.94 -34.72 29.95
CA MET A 53 -4.10 -34.73 28.48
C MET A 53 -5.54 -35.15 28.16
N GLU A 54 -6.49 -34.30 28.53
CA GLU A 54 -7.91 -34.54 28.29
C GLU A 54 -8.21 -34.69 26.79
N SER A 55 -7.56 -33.87 25.95
CA SER A 55 -7.60 -34.01 24.50
C SER A 55 -6.30 -33.55 23.85
N LEU A 56 -5.81 -34.30 22.87
CA LEU A 56 -4.75 -33.89 21.96
C LEU A 56 -5.21 -34.14 20.53
N ALA A 57 -5.37 -33.08 19.74
CA ALA A 57 -5.85 -33.15 18.37
C ALA A 57 -4.83 -32.56 17.40
N LEU A 58 -4.60 -33.25 16.28
CA LEU A 58 -3.77 -32.81 15.17
C LEU A 58 -4.67 -32.41 14.00
N ASN A 59 -4.51 -31.19 13.52
CA ASN A 59 -5.18 -30.66 12.35
C ASN A 59 -4.18 -30.53 11.21
N VAL A 60 -4.51 -31.05 10.04
CA VAL A 60 -3.70 -30.90 8.84
C VAL A 60 -4.58 -30.46 7.69
N ALA A 61 -4.12 -29.48 6.93
CA ALA A 61 -4.74 -29.04 5.70
C ALA A 61 -3.68 -28.83 4.64
N PHE A 62 -4.00 -29.23 3.41
CA PHE A 62 -3.16 -29.05 2.24
C PHE A 62 -4.01 -28.62 1.06
N ARG A 63 -3.51 -27.67 0.29
CA ARG A 63 -4.13 -27.23 -0.96
C ARG A 63 -3.07 -26.97 -2.01
N SER A 64 -3.23 -27.58 -3.17
CA SER A 64 -2.45 -27.32 -4.38
C SER A 64 -3.36 -26.61 -5.39
N SER A 65 -2.88 -25.48 -5.90
CA SER A 65 -3.62 -24.61 -6.81
C SER A 65 -2.77 -24.38 -8.06
N GLU A 66 -3.27 -24.80 -9.22
CA GLU A 66 -2.61 -24.62 -10.51
C GLU A 66 -3.26 -23.45 -11.26
N TYR A 67 -2.51 -22.36 -11.40
CA TYR A 67 -2.93 -21.16 -12.13
C TYR A 67 -2.37 -21.20 -13.55
N ASN A 68 -3.18 -20.83 -14.54
CA ASN A 68 -2.74 -20.69 -15.93
C ASN A 68 -1.65 -19.61 -16.16
N THR A 69 -1.48 -18.69 -15.21
CA THR A 69 -0.58 -17.54 -15.30
C THR A 69 0.70 -17.70 -14.49
N VAL A 70 0.58 -17.92 -13.17
CA VAL A 70 1.73 -18.03 -12.24
C VAL A 70 2.20 -19.46 -11.98
N GLY A 71 1.54 -20.46 -12.56
CA GLY A 71 1.84 -21.87 -12.37
C GLY A 71 1.27 -22.45 -11.07
N ASN A 72 1.88 -23.53 -10.60
CA ASN A 72 1.44 -24.26 -9.41
C ASN A 72 1.91 -23.56 -8.12
N THR A 73 1.01 -23.46 -7.14
CA THR A 73 1.31 -23.01 -5.79
C THR A 73 0.70 -23.94 -4.75
N GLU A 74 1.37 -24.07 -3.61
CA GLU A 74 0.98 -24.97 -2.53
C GLU A 74 0.83 -24.19 -1.22
N THR A 75 -0.27 -24.46 -0.53
CA THR A 75 -0.56 -23.95 0.81
C THR A 75 -0.81 -25.11 1.74
N PHE A 76 -0.37 -24.95 2.98
CA PHE A 76 -0.57 -25.98 4.00
C PHE A 76 -0.75 -25.34 5.37
N ALA A 77 -1.43 -26.07 6.24
CA ALA A 77 -1.60 -25.71 7.64
C ALA A 77 -1.46 -26.96 8.50
N VAL A 78 -0.71 -26.83 9.59
CA VAL A 78 -0.58 -27.88 10.61
C VAL A 78 -0.87 -27.24 11.96
N GLY A 79 -1.84 -27.80 12.68
CA GLY A 79 -2.28 -27.32 13.98
C GLY A 79 -2.23 -28.43 15.02
N LEU A 80 -1.80 -28.10 16.23
CA LEU A 80 -1.85 -28.98 17.39
C LEU A 80 -2.67 -28.30 18.48
N GLY A 81 -3.72 -28.97 18.94
CA GLY A 81 -4.53 -28.54 20.08
C GLY A 81 -4.35 -29.49 21.24
N TRP A 82 -3.82 -28.99 22.35
CA TRP A 82 -3.67 -29.75 23.59
C TRP A 82 -4.53 -29.15 24.69
N GLN A 83 -5.53 -29.90 25.15
CA GLN A 83 -6.30 -29.62 26.34
C GLN A 83 -5.68 -30.41 27.51
N ILE A 84 -5.20 -29.68 28.51
CA ILE A 84 -4.54 -30.24 29.68
C ILE A 84 -5.62 -30.71 30.66
N ASP A 85 -6.58 -29.81 30.92
CA ASP A 85 -7.77 -29.99 31.75
C ASP A 85 -8.87 -29.00 31.27
N ASP A 86 -9.95 -28.88 32.05
CA ASP A 86 -11.08 -28.00 31.80
C ASP A 86 -10.74 -26.50 31.91
N GLN A 87 -9.56 -26.16 32.45
CA GLN A 87 -9.12 -24.78 32.68
C GLN A 87 -8.04 -24.33 31.70
N PHE A 88 -7.23 -25.27 31.18
CA PHE A 88 -6.04 -24.97 30.40
C PHE A 88 -6.02 -25.67 29.04
N ARG A 89 -5.86 -24.86 28.00
CA ARG A 89 -5.70 -25.31 26.61
C ARG A 89 -4.57 -24.56 25.92
N VAL A 90 -3.68 -25.32 25.29
CA VAL A 90 -2.59 -24.82 24.45
C VAL A 90 -2.92 -25.13 22.99
N ARG A 91 -2.68 -24.17 22.10
CA ARG A 91 -2.84 -24.34 20.65
C ARG A 91 -1.60 -23.81 19.95
N GLY A 92 -1.02 -24.62 19.07
CA GLY A 92 0.05 -24.22 18.17
C GLY A 92 -0.40 -24.41 16.72
N ASN A 93 -0.09 -23.46 15.83
CA ASN A 93 -0.40 -23.57 14.41
C ASN A 93 0.80 -23.09 13.58
N PHE A 94 1.06 -23.79 12.49
CA PHE A 94 2.10 -23.46 11.51
C PHE A 94 1.50 -23.54 10.10
N ASN A 95 1.38 -22.39 9.46
CA ASN A 95 0.64 -22.25 8.21
C ASN A 95 1.48 -21.52 7.16
N ARG A 96 1.35 -21.95 5.90
CA ARG A 96 1.86 -21.25 4.72
C ARG A 96 0.67 -20.80 3.88
N ALA A 97 0.54 -19.49 3.70
CA ALA A 97 -0.45 -18.87 2.82
C ALA A 97 0.24 -18.18 1.63
N VAL A 98 -0.44 -18.17 0.49
CA VAL A 98 0.02 -17.50 -0.73
C VAL A 98 -1.13 -16.66 -1.30
N ARG A 99 -0.80 -15.56 -1.98
CA ARG A 99 -1.75 -14.75 -2.73
C ARG A 99 -1.31 -14.70 -4.18
N ALA A 100 -2.06 -15.34 -5.06
CA ALA A 100 -1.85 -15.19 -6.49
C ALA A 100 -2.12 -13.72 -6.91
N PRO A 101 -1.33 -13.15 -7.83
CA PRO A 101 -1.61 -11.86 -8.44
C PRO A 101 -2.99 -11.84 -9.09
N ASN A 102 -3.66 -10.69 -9.08
CA ASN A 102 -4.93 -10.54 -9.80
C ASN A 102 -4.68 -10.14 -11.27
N VAL A 103 -5.75 -10.03 -12.06
CA VAL A 103 -5.69 -9.59 -13.47
C VAL A 103 -4.98 -8.22 -13.60
N GLY A 104 -5.24 -7.29 -12.69
CA GLY A 104 -4.60 -5.97 -12.70
C GLY A 104 -3.08 -6.02 -12.49
N ASP A 105 -2.60 -6.95 -11.66
CA ASP A 105 -1.19 -7.16 -11.37
C ASP A 105 -0.47 -7.85 -12.56
N LEU A 106 -1.17 -8.75 -13.27
CA LEU A 106 -0.59 -9.59 -14.35
C LEU A 106 -0.61 -8.94 -15.73
N PHE A 107 -1.67 -8.18 -16.02
CA PHE A 107 -1.91 -7.60 -17.34
C PHE A 107 -1.71 -6.08 -17.33
N GLN A 108 -1.00 -5.56 -16.32
CA GLN A 108 -0.75 -4.14 -16.20
C GLN A 108 0.12 -3.64 -17.36
N PRO A 109 -0.36 -2.66 -18.16
CA PRO A 109 0.37 -2.16 -19.31
C PRO A 109 1.53 -1.27 -18.86
N LEU A 110 2.60 -1.24 -19.66
CA LEU A 110 3.70 -0.31 -19.44
C LEU A 110 3.20 1.13 -19.68
N VAL A 111 3.39 1.98 -18.66
CA VAL A 111 3.08 3.41 -18.74
C VAL A 111 4.37 4.22 -18.79
N ASN A 112 4.28 5.41 -19.38
CA ASN A 112 5.42 6.30 -19.47
C ASN A 112 5.84 6.79 -18.07
N GLY A 113 7.14 6.79 -17.79
CA GLY A 113 7.71 7.48 -16.65
C GLY A 113 8.12 8.90 -17.04
N PHE A 114 7.86 9.88 -16.17
CA PHE A 114 8.47 11.20 -16.34
C PHE A 114 9.89 11.15 -15.77
N PRO A 115 10.93 11.53 -16.55
CA PRO A 115 12.25 11.70 -15.99
C PRO A 115 12.20 12.78 -14.90
N GLY A 116 13.03 12.64 -13.87
CA GLY A 116 13.18 13.69 -12.87
C GLY A 116 13.53 15.02 -13.55
N ALA A 117 12.79 16.08 -13.23
CA ALA A 117 13.10 17.40 -13.75
C ALA A 117 14.26 18.00 -12.96
N SER A 118 15.31 18.42 -13.67
CA SER A 118 16.33 19.32 -13.13
C SER A 118 15.78 20.74 -13.18
N ASP A 119 15.70 21.42 -12.04
CA ASP A 119 15.32 22.83 -12.00
C ASP A 119 16.60 23.66 -12.07
N PRO A 120 17.01 24.15 -13.26
CA PRO A 120 18.25 24.90 -13.41
C PRO A 120 18.22 26.20 -12.60
N CYS A 121 17.04 26.71 -12.24
CA CYS A 121 16.86 27.91 -11.43
C CYS A 121 17.06 27.66 -9.92
N SER A 122 17.10 26.40 -9.49
CA SER A 122 17.24 26.02 -8.08
C SER A 122 18.71 25.97 -7.64
N SER A 123 18.93 26.05 -6.32
CA SER A 123 20.20 25.72 -5.70
C SER A 123 20.09 24.35 -5.04
N GLY A 124 20.84 23.36 -5.54
CA GLY A 124 20.80 21.98 -5.06
C GLY A 124 21.47 20.99 -6.01
N PRO A 125 21.38 19.68 -5.74
CA PRO A 125 22.04 18.63 -6.54
C PRO A 125 21.66 18.63 -8.03
N ASN A 126 20.48 19.19 -8.35
CA ASN A 126 19.91 19.27 -9.70
C ASN A 126 19.66 20.74 -10.10
N GLY A 127 20.50 21.67 -9.62
CA GLY A 127 20.37 23.11 -9.87
C GLY A 127 21.64 23.70 -10.44
N SER A 128 21.51 24.70 -11.33
CA SER A 128 22.64 25.31 -12.04
C SER A 128 23.17 26.58 -11.37
N PHE A 129 22.46 27.11 -10.37
CA PHE A 129 22.85 28.34 -9.68
C PHE A 129 23.28 28.08 -8.24
N SER A 130 24.25 28.89 -7.78
CA SER A 130 24.64 28.91 -6.38
C SER A 130 23.47 29.37 -5.50
N ALA A 131 23.42 28.90 -4.25
CA ALA A 131 22.43 29.36 -3.28
C ALA A 131 22.43 30.89 -3.10
N ALA A 132 23.60 31.53 -3.24
CA ALA A 132 23.74 32.99 -3.18
C ALA A 132 23.09 33.68 -4.39
N THR A 133 23.27 33.13 -5.60
CA THR A 133 22.64 33.65 -6.83
C THR A 133 21.12 33.54 -6.77
N VAL A 134 20.61 32.42 -6.25
CA VAL A 134 19.17 32.22 -6.05
C VAL A 134 18.62 33.22 -5.02
N ALA A 135 19.30 33.40 -3.89
CA ALA A 135 18.91 34.37 -2.86
C ALA A 135 18.90 35.82 -3.37
N ALA A 136 19.93 36.23 -4.13
CA ALA A 136 20.01 37.56 -4.72
C ALA A 136 18.87 37.80 -5.74
N THR A 137 18.56 36.80 -6.56
CA THR A 137 17.47 36.88 -7.54
C THR A 137 16.11 36.95 -6.85
N CYS A 138 15.91 36.17 -5.78
CA CYS A 138 14.67 36.19 -4.99
C CYS A 138 14.43 37.52 -4.26
N THR A 139 15.49 38.13 -3.72
CA THR A 139 15.40 39.44 -3.06
C THR A 139 15.15 40.58 -4.07
N ALA A 140 15.78 40.52 -5.24
CA ALA A 140 15.49 41.46 -6.35
C ALA A 140 14.04 41.34 -6.85
N ALA A 141 13.44 40.15 -6.77
CA ALA A 141 12.03 39.91 -7.09
C ALA A 141 11.05 40.30 -5.97
N GLY A 142 11.54 40.88 -4.85
CA GLY A 142 10.70 41.37 -3.76
C GLY A 142 10.33 40.33 -2.70
N VAL A 143 10.97 39.15 -2.68
CA VAL A 143 10.71 38.13 -1.65
C VAL A 143 11.48 38.49 -0.38
N PRO A 144 10.80 38.72 0.77
CA PRO A 144 11.46 39.06 2.02
C PRO A 144 12.33 37.89 2.53
N VAL A 145 13.54 38.20 2.97
CA VAL A 145 14.52 37.23 3.47
C VAL A 145 14.08 36.74 4.85
N VAL A 146 13.42 35.58 4.94
CA VAL A 146 13.06 34.98 6.23
C VAL A 146 13.79 33.65 6.41
N GLY A 147 15.11 33.71 6.62
CA GLY A 147 15.96 32.52 6.80
C GLY A 147 16.64 32.03 5.52
N ALA A 148 17.86 31.51 5.67
CA ALA A 148 18.87 31.38 4.60
C ALA A 148 18.68 30.23 3.60
N ASN A 149 17.46 29.74 3.34
CA ASN A 149 17.23 28.60 2.46
C ASN A 149 16.17 28.90 1.41
N PHE A 150 16.58 29.54 0.32
CA PHE A 150 15.76 29.73 -0.87
C PHE A 150 15.81 28.47 -1.75
N ARG A 151 14.64 28.01 -2.20
CA ARG A 151 14.54 27.08 -3.33
C ARG A 151 13.70 27.74 -4.41
N ALA A 152 14.24 27.86 -5.62
CA ALA A 152 13.41 28.14 -6.77
C ALA A 152 12.49 26.93 -6.99
N MET A 153 11.23 27.19 -7.28
CA MET A 153 10.27 26.16 -7.69
C MET A 153 10.08 26.26 -9.21
N PRO A 154 9.91 25.11 -9.91
CA PRO A 154 10.04 25.06 -11.36
C PRO A 154 8.83 25.62 -12.12
N ARG A 155 7.73 26.01 -11.45
CA ARG A 155 6.51 26.38 -12.16
C ARG A 155 5.77 27.54 -11.55
N TRP A 156 6.43 28.70 -11.61
CA TRP A 156 5.99 30.08 -11.35
C TRP A 156 7.02 30.68 -10.40
N LYS A 157 7.44 31.92 -10.67
CA LYS A 157 8.42 32.69 -9.90
C LYS A 157 7.96 32.87 -8.44
N LEU A 158 8.00 31.79 -7.67
CA LEU A 158 7.62 31.69 -6.28
C LEU A 158 8.90 31.26 -5.57
N CYS A 159 9.64 32.23 -5.08
CA CYS A 159 10.65 31.95 -4.06
C CYS A 159 9.87 31.66 -2.77
N SER A 160 9.84 30.39 -2.37
CA SER A 160 9.23 29.99 -1.09
C SER A 160 10.30 29.86 -0.02
N VAL A 161 9.99 30.36 1.18
CA VAL A 161 10.82 30.20 2.36
C VAL A 161 10.51 28.84 2.97
N VAL A 162 11.46 27.91 2.96
CA VAL A 162 11.31 26.64 3.68
C VAL A 162 11.71 26.86 5.13
N THR A 163 10.75 27.19 6.00
CA THR A 163 10.98 27.20 7.46
C THR A 163 11.06 25.75 7.95
N ARG A 164 12.26 25.31 8.31
CA ARG A 164 12.52 23.98 8.87
C ARG A 164 12.08 23.93 10.33
N THR A 165 10.77 23.95 10.61
CA THR A 165 10.26 23.59 11.95
C THR A 165 8.78 23.21 11.90
N SER A 166 8.54 21.92 12.06
CA SER A 166 7.31 21.31 12.53
C SER A 166 6.91 21.89 13.89
N VAL A 167 6.00 22.87 13.92
CA VAL A 167 5.14 23.11 15.08
C VAL A 167 3.80 23.63 14.56
N LEU A 168 2.76 22.79 14.62
CA LEU A 168 1.37 23.22 14.53
C LEU A 168 1.14 24.35 15.53
N LYS A 169 1.02 25.60 15.05
CA LYS A 169 0.30 26.62 15.83
C LYS A 169 -1.19 26.39 15.59
N ARG A 170 -1.74 25.47 16.37
CA ARG A 170 -3.18 25.33 16.59
C ARG A 170 -3.67 26.69 17.08
N LEU A 171 -4.39 27.44 16.23
CA LEU A 171 -5.13 28.61 16.66
C LEU A 171 -6.02 28.17 17.82
N THR A 172 -5.72 28.63 19.01
CA THR A 172 -6.46 28.30 20.23
C THR A 172 -7.91 28.81 20.13
N PRO A 173 -8.88 28.07 20.70
CA PRO A 173 -10.29 28.24 20.44
C PRO A 173 -10.84 29.45 21.19
N THR A 174 -11.62 30.27 20.49
CA THR A 174 -12.57 31.22 21.10
C THR A 174 -13.59 30.43 21.92
N PRO A 175 -13.87 30.77 23.19
CA PRO A 175 -14.85 30.05 23.99
C PRO A 175 -16.27 30.40 23.53
N LEU A 176 -16.93 29.43 22.90
CA LEU A 176 -18.38 29.44 22.68
C LEU A 176 -19.08 29.23 24.03
N VAL A 177 -19.67 30.31 24.55
CA VAL A 177 -20.55 30.31 25.72
C VAL A 177 -21.87 29.63 25.32
N TRP A 178 -22.09 28.42 25.84
CA TRP A 178 -23.37 27.72 25.78
C TRP A 178 -24.22 28.09 27.00
N TRP A 179 -25.33 28.79 26.79
CA TRP A 179 -26.40 28.92 27.78
C TRP A 179 -27.42 27.79 27.58
N GLN A 180 -27.47 26.88 28.56
CA GLN A 180 -28.49 25.83 28.68
C GLN A 180 -29.62 26.37 29.56
N ARG A 181 -30.82 26.59 29.01
CA ARG A 181 -32.05 26.75 29.83
C ARG A 181 -32.78 25.42 29.89
N ARG A 182 -32.84 24.86 31.10
CA ARG A 182 -33.84 23.87 31.50
C ARG A 182 -35.12 24.61 31.87
N THR A 183 -36.21 24.29 31.20
CA THR A 183 -37.54 23.92 31.75
C THR A 183 -38.33 23.33 30.60
#